data_AF-A0A821A8Y3-F1
#
_entry.id   AF-A0A821A8Y3-F1
#
_cell.length_a   1.000
_cell.length_b   1.000
_cell.length_c   1.000
_cell.angle_alpha   90.00
_cell.angle_beta   90.00
_cell.angle_gamma   90.00
#
_symmetry.space_group_name_H-M   'P 1'
#
loop_
_entity.id
_entity.type
_entity.pdbx_description
1 polymer ?
#
loop_
_entity_poly.entity_id
_entity_poly.type
_entity_poly.pdbx_seq_one_letter_code
_entity_poly.pdbx_strand_id
1 'polypeptide(L)'
;MDQYFKLEAKQFVYQECSKTEATFTVETLARLIDQRFYELNKLKKIDQQLVRSVESCRLDLRRFGAKFTANLSRPYFLGHEREDV
;
A
#
# COMPACT_ATOMS: atom_id res chain seq x y z
N MET A 1 -12.17 -11.20 0.62
CA MET A 1 -11.10 -10.48 1.32
C MET A 1 -11.76 -9.47 2.24
N ASP A 2 -11.49 -9.62 3.53
CA ASP A 2 -12.27 -9.04 4.62
C ASP A 2 -12.38 -7.51 4.56
N GLN A 3 -13.55 -6.97 4.90
CA GLN A 3 -13.81 -5.53 4.86
C GLN A 3 -12.91 -4.77 5.85
N TYR A 4 -12.51 -5.45 6.92
CA TYR A 4 -11.56 -4.99 7.92
C TYR A 4 -10.17 -4.67 7.33
N PHE A 5 -9.72 -5.53 6.43
CA PHE A 5 -8.39 -5.44 5.82
C PHE A 5 -8.22 -4.22 4.92
N LYS A 6 -9.31 -3.81 4.26
CA LYS A 6 -9.32 -2.59 3.44
C LYS A 6 -9.17 -1.33 4.27
N LEU A 7 -9.74 -1.31 5.48
CA LEU A 7 -9.67 -0.14 6.36
C LEU A 7 -8.25 0.05 6.92
N GLU A 8 -7.65 -1.03 7.43
CA GLU A 8 -6.26 -1.00 7.94
C GLU A 8 -5.27 -0.64 6.82
N ALA A 9 -5.39 -1.26 5.65
CA ALA A 9 -4.55 -0.95 4.50
C ALA A 9 -4.69 0.52 4.07
N LYS A 10 -5.92 1.05 4.04
CA LYS A 10 -6.15 2.46 3.70
C LYS A 10 -5.52 3.41 4.72
N GLN A 11 -5.65 3.11 6.01
CA GLN A 11 -5.06 3.91 7.09
C GLN A 11 -3.53 3.90 7.04
N PHE A 12 -2.93 2.73 6.82
CA PHE A 12 -1.49 2.57 6.65
C PHE A 12 -0.99 3.41 5.47
N VAL A 13 -1.62 3.28 4.30
CA VAL A 13 -1.27 4.05 3.10
C VAL A 13 -1.34 5.55 3.36
N TYR A 14 -2.38 6.03 4.05
CA TYR A 14 -2.51 7.45 4.37
C TYR A 14 -1.35 7.92 5.27
N GLN A 15 -1.07 7.19 6.35
CA GLN A 15 0.02 7.51 7.28
C GLN A 15 1.38 7.53 6.57
N GLU A 16 1.67 6.54 5.75
CA GLU A 16 2.93 6.45 5.01
C GLU A 16 3.07 7.55 3.95
N CYS A 17 1.99 7.91 3.26
CA CYS A 17 2.00 9.03 2.31
C CYS A 17 2.13 10.40 3.01
N SER A 18 1.70 10.52 4.27
CA SER A 18 1.83 11.75 5.07
C SER A 18 3.22 11.92 5.71
N LYS A 19 4.07 10.89 5.73
CA LYS A 19 5.42 10.98 6.30
C LYS A 19 6.33 11.89 5.48
N THR A 20 7.27 12.52 6.17
CA THR A 20 8.31 13.35 5.56
C THR A 20 9.34 12.53 4.78
N GLU A 21 9.47 11.25 5.09
CA GLU A 21 10.36 10.33 4.39
C GLU A 21 9.64 9.67 3.21
N ALA A 22 10.23 9.73 2.02
CA ALA A 22 9.63 9.30 0.77
C ALA A 22 9.86 7.81 0.44
N THR A 23 9.78 6.93 1.43
CA THR A 23 10.15 5.52 1.30
C THR A 23 8.99 4.60 0.93
N PHE A 24 7.75 5.11 1.01
CA PHE A 24 6.57 4.33 0.73
C PHE A 24 6.41 4.00 -0.76
N THR A 25 6.25 2.72 -1.06
CA THR A 25 6.01 2.20 -2.41
C THR A 25 4.80 1.26 -2.43
N VAL A 26 4.32 0.95 -3.64
CA VAL A 26 3.25 -0.06 -3.82
C VAL A 26 3.70 -1.44 -3.31
N GLU A 27 4.99 -1.75 -3.40
CA GLU A 27 5.54 -2.99 -2.88
C GLU A 27 5.47 -3.05 -1.34
N THR A 28 5.70 -1.92 -0.67
CA THR A 28 5.53 -1.81 0.79
C THR A 28 4.10 -2.19 1.21
N LEU A 29 3.10 -1.73 0.46
CA LEU A 29 1.70 -2.13 0.68
C LEU A 29 1.49 -3.63 0.43
N ALA A 30 2.01 -4.16 -0.67
CA ALA A 30 1.85 -5.58 -1.00
C ALA A 30 2.46 -6.50 0.07
N ARG A 31 3.64 -6.14 0.60
CA ARG A 31 4.31 -6.87 1.70
C ARG A 31 3.54 -6.78 3.01
N LEU A 32 2.98 -5.62 3.35
CA LEU A 32 2.14 -5.47 4.55
C LEU A 32 0.89 -6.35 4.44
N ILE A 33 0.24 -6.34 3.27
CA ILE A 33 -0.93 -7.17 3.00
C ILE A 33 -0.60 -8.65 3.16
N ASP A 34 0.51 -9.06 2.57
CA ASP A 34 1.00 -10.43 2.64
C ASP A 34 1.25 -10.85 4.10
N GLN A 35 2.04 -10.07 4.85
CA GLN A 35 2.34 -10.33 6.26
C GLN A 35 1.06 -10.47 7.09
N ARG A 36 0.14 -9.50 6.98
CA ARG A 36 -1.13 -9.51 7.73
C ARG A 36 -2.01 -10.71 7.40
N PHE A 37 -2.02 -11.15 6.14
CA PHE A 37 -2.76 -12.34 5.75
C PHE A 37 -2.26 -13.59 6.48
N TYR A 38 -0.95 -13.82 6.52
CA TYR A 38 -0.38 -14.98 7.21
C TYR A 38 -0.55 -14.90 8.73
N GLU A 39 -0.37 -13.72 9.33
CA GLU A 39 -0.57 -13.48 10.77
C GLU A 39 -2.01 -13.81 11.20
N LEU A 40 -3.01 -13.28 10.49
CA LEU A 40 -4.42 -13.46 10.85
C LEU A 40 -4.90 -14.89 10.66
N ASN A 41 -4.45 -15.55 9.58
CA ASN A 41 -4.84 -16.94 9.31
C ASN A 41 -3.98 -17.95 10.08
N LYS A 42 -3.02 -17.49 10.89
CA LYS A 42 -2.04 -18.34 11.61
C LYS A 42 -1.31 -19.31 10.66
N LEU A 43 -1.04 -18.86 9.44
CA LEU A 43 -0.35 -19.63 8.42
C LEU A 43 1.13 -19.28 8.42
N LYS A 44 1.99 -20.26 8.16
CA LYS A 44 3.41 -20.01 7.93
C LYS A 44 3.63 -19.80 6.44
N LYS A 45 4.30 -18.70 6.07
CA LYS A 45 4.72 -18.46 4.70
C LYS A 45 5.86 -19.41 4.34
N ILE A 46 5.75 -20.08 3.18
CA ILE A 46 6.71 -21.11 2.72
C ILE A 46 7.41 -20.68 1.43
N ASP A 47 6.77 -19.82 0.63
CA ASP A 47 7.30 -19.30 -0.62
C ASP A 47 7.60 -17.79 -0.53
N GLN A 48 8.06 -17.21 -1.63
CA GLN A 48 8.26 -15.76 -1.77
C GLN A 48 7.09 -15.08 -2.51
N GLN A 49 6.00 -15.79 -2.77
CA GLN A 49 4.88 -15.23 -3.53
C GLN A 49 4.08 -14.28 -2.65
N LEU A 50 3.58 -13.20 -3.25
CA LEU A 50 2.70 -12.26 -2.56
C LEU A 50 1.26 -12.75 -2.67
N VAL A 51 0.53 -12.77 -1.55
CA VAL A 51 -0.91 -13.06 -1.52
C VAL A 51 -1.70 -12.14 -2.45
N ARG A 52 -1.19 -10.92 -2.68
CA ARG A 52 -1.73 -9.97 -3.64
C ARG A 52 -0.59 -9.32 -4.43
N SER A 53 -0.70 -9.33 -5.76
CA SER A 53 0.33 -8.75 -6.62
C SER A 53 0.48 -7.23 -6.43
N VAL A 54 1.64 -6.70 -6.80
CA VAL A 54 1.94 -5.26 -6.74
C VAL A 54 0.98 -4.48 -7.63
N GLU A 55 0.64 -5.01 -8.80
CA GLU A 55 -0.31 -4.40 -9.74
C GLU A 55 -1.71 -4.29 -9.14
N SER A 56 -2.15 -5.33 -8.42
CA SER A 56 -3.43 -5.34 -7.72
C SER A 56 -3.43 -4.31 -6.59
N CYS A 57 -2.34 -4.20 -5.83
CA CYS A 57 -2.18 -3.17 -4.80
C CYS A 57 -2.17 -1.76 -5.38
N ARG A 58 -1.67 -1.57 -6.61
CA ARG A 58 -1.74 -0.29 -7.33
C ARG A 58 -3.18 0.11 -7.65
N LEU A 59 -4.03 -0.85 -8.02
CA LEU A 59 -5.47 -0.62 -8.21
C LEU A 59 -6.17 -0.27 -6.91
N ASP A 60 -5.81 -0.93 -5.81
CA ASP A 60 -6.35 -0.63 -4.47
C ASP A 60 -5.96 0.79 -4.02
N LEU A 61 -4.71 1.20 -4.23
CA LEU A 61 -4.25 2.58 -3.97
C LEU A 61 -5.09 3.62 -4.73
N ARG A 62 -5.35 3.38 -6.03
CA ARG A 62 -6.23 4.27 -6.82
C ARG A 62 -7.65 4.32 -6.24
N ARG A 63 -8.20 3.17 -5.83
CA ARG A 63 -9.52 3.10 -5.17
C ARG A 63 -9.56 3.81 -3.82
N PHE A 64 -8.43 3.86 -3.11
CA PHE A 64 -8.29 4.62 -1.86
C PHE A 64 -8.19 6.13 -2.09
N GLY A 65 -7.99 6.56 -3.34
CA GLY A 65 -7.85 7.97 -3.72
C GLY A 65 -6.41 8.43 -3.94
N ALA A 66 -5.44 7.51 -3.92
CA ALA A 66 -4.05 7.85 -4.19
C ALA A 66 -3.84 8.08 -5.70
N LYS A 67 -3.10 9.14 -6.02
CA LYS A 67 -2.65 9.51 -7.36
C LYS A 67 -1.20 9.10 -7.57
N PHE A 68 -0.82 8.98 -8.84
CA PHE A 68 0.54 8.69 -9.30
C PHE A 68 0.88 9.73 -10.36
N THR A 69 2.01 10.41 -10.27
CA THR A 69 2.47 11.27 -11.38
C THR A 69 3.17 10.41 -12.43
N ALA A 70 3.25 10.88 -13.67
CA ALA A 70 3.80 10.11 -14.80
C ALA A 70 5.26 9.67 -14.56
N ASN A 71 6.02 10.43 -13.77
CA ASN A 71 7.43 10.19 -13.48
C ASN A 71 7.69 9.63 -12.07
N LEU A 72 6.66 9.49 -11.23
CA LEU A 72 6.81 8.91 -9.90
C LEU A 72 6.01 7.61 -9.80
N SER A 73 6.72 6.52 -9.52
CA SER A 73 6.13 5.28 -9.01
C SER A 73 5.50 5.46 -7.60
N ARG A 74 5.72 6.62 -6.98
CA ARG A 74 5.25 6.97 -5.64
C ARG A 74 3.78 7.43 -5.64
N PRO A 75 2.92 6.79 -4.85
CA PRO A 75 1.55 7.25 -4.63
C PRO A 75 1.50 8.46 -3.68
N TYR A 76 0.59 9.40 -3.93
CA TYR A 76 0.31 10.56 -3.07
C TYR A 76 -1.19 10.85 -3.00
N PHE A 77 -1.64 11.63 -2.01
CA PHE A 77 -3.03 12.09 -1.92
C PHE A 77 -3.12 13.59 -2.21
N LEU A 78 -4.23 14.02 -2.82
CA LEU A 78 -4.53 15.44 -3.02
C LEU A 78 -4.49 16.21 -1.68
N GLY A 79 -3.85 17.37 -1.65
CA GLY A 79 -3.62 18.16 -0.44
C GLY A 79 -2.44 17.68 0.44
N HIS A 80 -1.86 16.52 0.10
CA HIS A 80 -0.54 16.07 0.56
C HIS A 80 0.43 16.02 -0.63
N GLU A 81 0.10 16.78 -1.68
CA GLU A 81 0.99 17.04 -2.80
C GLU A 81 2.18 17.77 -2.21
N ARG A 82 3.32 17.09 -2.10
CA ARG A 82 4.56 17.82 -1.93
C ARG A 82 4.81 18.47 -3.27
N GLU A 83 4.95 19.80 -3.26
CA GLU A 83 5.80 20.44 -4.25
C GLU A 83 7.14 19.70 -4.12
N ASP A 84 7.38 18.80 -5.06
CA ASP A 84 8.68 18.14 -5.16
C ASP A 84 9.74 19.24 -5.14
N VAL A 85 10.80 19.00 -4.36
CA VAL A 85 12.03 19.81 -4.38
C VAL A 85 12.47 20.06 -5.81
#